data_AF-A0A2E9K8D0-F1
#
_entry.id   AF-A0A2E9K8D0-F1
#
_cell.length_a   1.000
_cell.length_b   1.000
_cell.length_c   1.000
_cell.angle_alpha   90.00
_cell.angle_beta   90.00
_cell.angle_gamma   90.00
#
_symmetry.space_group_name_H-M   'P 1'
#
loop_
_entity.id
_entity.type
_entity.pdbx_description
1 polymer ?
#
loop_
_entity_poly.entity_id
_entity_poly.type
_entity_poly.pdbx_seq_one_letter_code
_entity_poly.pdbx_strand_id
1 'polypeptide(L)'
;MAHAQQNVVATLLGKPVTERSVSPTEKQLNALAKTMNVSREMAVAQFQQARLTEIIVDGVLKDYAESKGIEPDAELVARFVEVFKDSLDTATPPPEPETEEDKELASAFTPPPKRSVQEIASEQVKHWQVEKAMFEEFGGAVVFRSNTPQYPVGAYNKLLKKYEKEGKLTINAAEFSGVFWRSFAPPYTAEIDPQYVDFSHPWWY
;
A
#
# COMPACT_ATOMS: atom_id res chain seq x y z
N MET A 1 -4.75 -22.49 30.66
CA MET A 1 -4.39 -21.24 29.96
C MET A 1 -3.68 -21.64 28.67
N ALA A 2 -4.38 -21.64 27.54
CA ALA A 2 -3.78 -21.95 26.25
C ALA A 2 -3.21 -20.65 25.69
N HIS A 3 -1.88 -20.53 25.64
CA HIS A 3 -1.24 -19.52 24.82
C HIS A 3 -1.64 -19.81 23.37
N ALA A 4 -2.51 -18.97 22.80
CA ALA A 4 -2.78 -18.98 21.38
C ALA A 4 -1.44 -18.84 20.66
N GLN A 5 -1.01 -19.93 20.03
CA GLN A 5 0.20 -20.01 19.23
C GLN A 5 0.04 -18.95 18.14
N GLN A 6 0.85 -17.89 18.20
CA GLN A 6 0.76 -16.79 17.24
C GLN A 6 1.23 -17.32 15.88
N ASN A 7 0.28 -17.74 15.04
CA ASN A 7 0.60 -18.21 13.69
C ASN A 7 1.30 -17.09 12.91
N VAL A 8 2.54 -17.35 12.50
CA VAL A 8 3.34 -16.41 11.70
C VAL A 8 2.92 -16.57 10.25
N VAL A 9 2.17 -15.60 9.73
CA VAL A 9 1.64 -15.62 8.36
C VAL A 9 2.67 -15.19 7.32
N ALA A 10 3.64 -14.36 7.72
CA ALA A 10 4.79 -13.99 6.90
C ALA A 10 5.99 -13.61 7.76
N THR A 11 7.17 -13.54 7.17
CA THR A 11 8.38 -12.96 7.75
C THR A 11 8.92 -11.92 6.78
N LEU A 12 9.13 -10.70 7.26
CA LEU A 12 9.63 -9.57 6.48
C LEU A 12 10.84 -8.98 7.18
N LEU A 13 11.99 -8.96 6.51
CA LEU A 13 13.25 -8.44 7.03
C LEU A 13 13.63 -9.07 8.38
N GLY A 14 13.40 -10.39 8.50
CA GLY A 14 13.63 -11.15 9.73
C GLY A 14 12.60 -10.92 10.83
N LYS A 15 11.59 -10.06 10.63
CA LYS A 15 10.53 -9.78 11.60
C LYS A 15 9.27 -10.59 11.29
N PRO A 16 8.68 -11.29 12.26
CA PRO A 16 7.45 -12.04 12.05
C PRO A 16 6.24 -11.11 11.88
N VAL A 17 5.43 -11.36 10.87
CA VAL A 17 4.07 -10.84 10.73
C VAL A 17 3.12 -11.94 11.21
N THR A 18 2.34 -11.65 12.24
CA THR A 18 1.46 -12.63 12.87
C THR A 18 0.03 -12.48 12.37
N GLU A 19 -0.75 -13.56 12.42
CA GLU A 19 -2.18 -13.53 12.12
C GLU A 19 -2.89 -12.41 12.90
N ARG A 20 -2.59 -12.27 14.19
CA ARG A 20 -3.14 -11.21 15.03
C ARG A 20 -2.84 -9.80 14.52
N SER A 21 -1.67 -9.56 13.91
CA SER A 21 -1.29 -8.24 13.39
C SER A 21 -2.01 -7.88 12.08
N VAL A 22 -2.57 -8.86 11.39
CA VAL A 22 -3.32 -8.67 10.14
C VAL A 22 -4.82 -8.90 10.31
N SER A 23 -5.28 -9.43 11.44
CA SER A 23 -6.71 -9.63 11.72
C SER A 23 -7.41 -8.34 12.18
N PRO A 24 -8.67 -8.12 11.76
CA PRO A 24 -9.47 -7.01 12.27
C PRO A 24 -9.90 -7.27 13.72
N THR A 25 -10.16 -6.21 14.47
CA THR A 25 -10.93 -6.31 15.73
C THR A 25 -12.40 -6.67 15.44
N GLU A 26 -13.13 -7.18 16.43
CA GLU A 26 -14.58 -7.46 16.31
C GLU A 26 -15.37 -6.25 15.78
N LYS A 27 -15.04 -5.06 16.28
CA LYS A 27 -15.69 -3.81 15.85
C LYS A 27 -15.40 -3.50 14.38
N GLN A 28 -14.14 -3.63 13.95
CA GLN A 28 -13.75 -3.46 12.55
C GLN A 28 -14.40 -4.50 11.65
N LEU A 29 -14.46 -5.75 12.09
CA LEU A 29 -15.05 -6.84 11.32
C LEU A 29 -16.55 -6.61 11.08
N ASN A 30 -17.29 -6.24 12.13
CA ASN A 30 -18.72 -5.91 11.99
C ASN A 30 -18.92 -4.76 11.01
N ALA A 31 -18.05 -3.74 11.06
CA ALA A 31 -18.12 -2.62 10.14
C ALA A 31 -17.84 -3.05 8.70
N LEU A 32 -16.74 -3.77 8.47
CA LEU A 32 -16.34 -4.23 7.13
C LEU A 32 -17.36 -5.15 6.49
N ALA A 33 -17.84 -6.16 7.21
CA ALA A 33 -18.81 -7.12 6.68
C ALA A 33 -20.07 -6.41 6.19
N LYS A 34 -20.50 -5.38 6.95
CA LYS A 34 -21.68 -4.60 6.65
C LYS A 34 -21.46 -3.61 5.50
N THR A 35 -20.39 -2.82 5.53
CA THR A 35 -20.06 -1.86 4.46
C THR A 35 -19.84 -2.54 3.12
N MET A 36 -19.20 -3.71 3.12
CA MET A 36 -18.91 -4.46 1.90
C MET A 36 -20.08 -5.36 1.47
N ASN A 37 -21.10 -5.52 2.33
CA ASN A 37 -22.22 -6.45 2.15
C ASN A 37 -21.75 -7.89 1.87
N VAL A 38 -20.87 -8.41 2.72
CA VAL A 38 -20.27 -9.76 2.61
C VAL A 38 -20.37 -10.52 3.93
N SER A 39 -20.13 -11.83 3.89
CA SER A 39 -20.02 -12.62 5.12
C SER A 39 -18.84 -12.15 5.98
N ARG A 40 -18.94 -12.38 7.30
CA ARG A 40 -17.83 -12.08 8.24
C ARG A 40 -16.55 -12.80 7.82
N GLU A 41 -16.64 -14.05 7.37
CA GLU A 41 -15.48 -14.82 6.90
C GLU A 41 -14.81 -14.15 5.70
N MET A 42 -15.58 -13.70 4.71
CA MET A 42 -15.06 -12.96 3.57
C MET A 42 -14.45 -11.62 3.97
N ALA A 43 -15.07 -10.90 4.91
CA ALA A 43 -14.54 -9.63 5.41
C ALA A 43 -13.20 -9.82 6.14
N VAL A 44 -13.06 -10.87 6.96
CA VAL A 44 -11.78 -11.22 7.60
C VAL A 44 -10.72 -11.51 6.54
N ALA A 45 -11.02 -12.38 5.57
CA ALA A 45 -10.06 -12.76 4.55
C ALA A 45 -9.58 -11.56 3.71
N GLN A 46 -10.50 -10.68 3.31
CA GLN A 46 -10.16 -9.48 2.55
C GLN A 46 -9.34 -8.47 3.36
N PHE A 47 -9.69 -8.27 4.64
CA PHE A 47 -8.94 -7.40 5.53
C PHE A 47 -7.52 -7.90 5.76
N GLN A 48 -7.38 -9.19 6.10
CA GLN A 48 -6.08 -9.83 6.31
C GLN A 48 -5.21 -9.75 5.06
N GLN A 49 -5.79 -10.01 3.88
CA GLN A 49 -5.08 -9.92 2.61
C GLN A 49 -4.58 -8.49 2.34
N ALA A 50 -5.45 -7.49 2.51
CA ALA A 50 -5.10 -6.09 2.30
C ALA A 50 -4.00 -5.65 3.27
N ARG A 51 -4.17 -5.95 4.57
CA ARG A 51 -3.23 -5.57 5.62
C ARG A 51 -1.88 -6.24 5.47
N LEU A 52 -1.85 -7.52 5.10
CA LEU A 52 -0.61 -8.24 4.83
C LEU A 52 0.12 -7.66 3.61
N THR A 53 -0.61 -7.34 2.55
CA THR A 53 -0.04 -6.74 1.33
C THR A 53 0.57 -5.36 1.64
N GLU A 54 -0.13 -4.51 2.38
CA GLU A 54 0.35 -3.21 2.85
C GLU A 54 1.66 -3.36 3.64
N ILE A 55 1.67 -4.21 4.69
CA ILE A 55 2.86 -4.43 5.53
C ILE A 55 4.07 -4.88 4.70
N ILE A 56 3.86 -5.82 3.76
CA ILE A 56 4.94 -6.34 2.93
C ILE A 56 5.45 -5.27 1.97
N VAL A 57 4.55 -4.64 1.21
CA VAL A 57 4.94 -3.64 0.20
C VAL A 57 5.62 -2.46 0.87
N ASP A 58 5.03 -1.87 1.91
CA ASP A 58 5.60 -0.72 2.60
C ASP A 58 6.97 -1.03 3.20
N GLY A 59 7.11 -2.20 3.84
CA GLY A 59 8.38 -2.60 4.42
C GLY A 59 9.47 -2.86 3.38
N VAL A 60 9.13 -3.48 2.24
CA VAL A 60 10.07 -3.70 1.13
C VAL A 60 10.47 -2.38 0.48
N LEU A 61 9.52 -1.49 0.19
CA LEU A 61 9.80 -0.18 -0.40
C LEU A 61 10.67 0.68 0.53
N LYS A 62 10.40 0.66 1.83
CA LYS A 62 11.19 1.39 2.81
C LYS A 62 12.63 0.88 2.89
N ASP A 63 12.83 -0.43 2.99
CA ASP A 63 14.17 -1.04 3.02
C ASP A 63 14.94 -0.77 1.71
N TYR A 64 14.25 -0.85 0.57
CA TYR A 64 14.84 -0.49 -0.72
C TYR A 64 15.25 0.98 -0.77
N ALA A 65 14.38 1.90 -0.37
CA ALA A 65 14.66 3.33 -0.31
C ALA A 65 15.86 3.65 0.58
N GLU A 66 15.91 3.04 1.78
CA GLU A 66 17.03 3.17 2.73
C GLU A 66 18.33 2.64 2.11
N SER A 67 18.29 1.48 1.45
CA SER A 67 19.48 0.89 0.81
C SER A 67 20.04 1.74 -0.34
N LYS A 68 19.19 2.56 -0.97
CA LYS A 68 19.54 3.47 -2.06
C LYS A 68 19.83 4.90 -1.61
N GLY A 69 19.59 5.22 -0.33
CA GLY A 69 19.70 6.58 0.19
C GLY A 69 18.71 7.55 -0.47
N ILE A 70 17.51 7.08 -0.83
CA ILE A 70 16.49 7.91 -1.48
C ILE A 70 15.84 8.79 -0.43
N GLU A 71 16.00 10.10 -0.61
CA GLU A 71 15.33 11.14 0.17
C GLU A 71 14.48 12.04 -0.75
N PRO A 72 13.39 12.64 -0.22
CA PRO A 72 12.51 13.46 -1.01
C PRO A 72 13.26 14.67 -1.58
N ASP A 73 13.19 14.84 -2.90
CA ASP A 73 13.76 16.00 -3.58
C ASP A 73 12.97 17.27 -3.21
N ALA A 74 13.68 18.29 -2.70
CA ALA A 74 13.05 19.50 -2.16
C ALA A 74 12.32 20.33 -3.24
N GLU A 75 12.81 20.33 -4.47
CA GLU A 75 12.16 21.05 -5.58
C GLU A 75 10.87 20.36 -5.99
N LEU A 76 10.91 19.02 -6.07
CA LEU A 76 9.72 18.21 -6.33
C LEU A 76 8.69 18.34 -5.20
N VAL A 77 9.13 18.41 -3.93
CA VAL A 77 8.22 18.67 -2.81
C VAL A 77 7.56 20.03 -2.95
N ALA A 78 8.32 21.10 -3.23
CA ALA A 78 7.76 22.43 -3.42
C ALA A 78 6.75 22.45 -4.57
N ARG A 79 7.06 21.76 -5.67
CA ARG A 79 6.16 21.64 -6.83
C ARG A 79 4.87 20.88 -6.50
N PHE A 80 4.97 19.78 -5.76
CA PHE A 80 3.79 19.04 -5.30
C PHE A 80 2.89 19.93 -4.45
N VAL A 81 3.46 20.69 -3.51
CA VAL A 81 2.69 21.63 -2.68
C VAL A 81 2.00 22.67 -3.56
N GLU A 82 2.69 23.26 -4.53
CA GLU A 82 2.09 24.23 -5.45
C GLU A 82 0.85 23.67 -6.18
N VAL A 83 0.93 22.43 -6.65
CA VAL A 83 -0.14 21.79 -7.44
C VAL A 83 -1.32 21.35 -6.58
N PHE A 84 -1.06 20.85 -5.36
CA PHE A 84 -2.09 20.19 -4.55
C PHE A 84 -2.51 20.95 -3.30
N LYS A 85 -1.86 22.05 -2.93
CA LYS A 85 -2.17 22.76 -1.68
C LYS A 85 -3.65 23.08 -1.53
N ASP A 86 -4.27 23.69 -2.53
CA ASP A 86 -5.69 24.06 -2.44
C ASP A 86 -6.57 22.82 -2.29
N SER A 87 -6.32 21.77 -3.08
CA SER A 87 -7.07 20.51 -2.97
C SER A 87 -6.90 19.81 -1.62
N LEU A 88 -5.73 19.94 -0.98
CA LEU A 88 -5.43 19.34 0.32
C LEU A 88 -5.96 20.20 1.48
N ASP A 89 -5.93 21.52 1.34
CA ASP A 89 -6.45 22.46 2.33
C ASP A 89 -7.99 22.49 2.34
N THR A 90 -8.63 22.36 1.18
CA THR A 90 -10.09 22.31 1.05
C THR A 90 -10.65 20.89 1.03
N ALA A 91 -9.81 19.87 1.25
CA ALA A 91 -10.26 18.49 1.35
C ALA A 91 -11.34 18.43 2.43
N THR A 92 -12.60 18.29 2.00
CA THR A 92 -13.71 18.24 2.92
C THR A 92 -13.50 16.98 3.76
N PRO A 93 -13.52 17.08 5.11
CA PRO A 93 -13.55 15.88 5.93
C PRO A 93 -14.66 14.97 5.41
N PRO A 94 -14.53 13.64 5.55
CA PRO A 94 -15.65 12.75 5.30
C PRO A 94 -16.90 13.32 5.98
N PRO A 95 -18.07 13.34 5.30
CA PRO A 95 -19.29 13.87 5.90
C PRO A 95 -19.49 13.24 7.27
N GLU A 96 -19.87 14.05 8.25
CA GLU A 96 -20.13 13.52 9.59
C GLU A 96 -21.20 12.43 9.48
N PRO A 97 -21.00 11.27 10.11
CA PRO A 97 -21.98 10.20 10.08
C PRO A 97 -23.32 10.68 10.64
N GLU A 98 -24.36 10.66 9.80
CA GLU A 98 -25.67 11.24 10.11
C GLU A 98 -26.50 10.33 11.03
N THR A 99 -26.33 9.01 10.88
CA THR A 99 -27.04 8.01 11.70
C THR A 99 -26.17 7.49 12.83
N GLU A 100 -26.79 7.03 13.93
CA GLU A 100 -26.07 6.33 15.00
C GLU A 100 -25.38 5.06 14.50
N GLU A 101 -25.96 4.44 13.48
CA GLU A 101 -25.41 3.29 12.79
C GLU A 101 -24.12 3.64 12.04
N ASP A 102 -24.09 4.78 11.33
CA ASP A 102 -22.89 5.28 10.66
C ASP A 102 -21.82 5.74 11.65
N LYS A 103 -22.22 6.31 12.79
CA LYS A 103 -21.30 6.69 13.87
C LYS A 103 -20.62 5.47 14.47
N GLU A 104 -21.39 4.40 14.70
CA GLU A 104 -20.86 3.13 15.19
C GLU A 104 -19.84 2.55 14.19
N LEU A 105 -20.17 2.56 12.89
CA LEU A 105 -19.28 2.12 11.81
C LEU A 105 -18.00 2.97 11.71
N ALA A 106 -18.14 4.30 11.68
CA ALA A 106 -17.00 5.22 11.61
C ALA A 106 -16.08 5.06 12.82
N SER A 107 -16.64 4.83 14.00
CA SER A 107 -15.87 4.62 15.22
C SER A 107 -15.11 3.28 15.27
N ALA A 108 -15.33 2.37 14.31
CA ALA A 108 -14.56 1.13 14.18
C ALA A 108 -13.13 1.37 13.71
N PHE A 109 -12.87 2.48 13.04
CA PHE A 109 -11.55 2.87 12.55
C PHE A 109 -11.11 4.16 13.24
N THR A 110 -9.90 4.17 13.77
CA THR A 110 -9.29 5.42 14.24
C THR A 110 -8.96 6.26 13.00
N PRO A 111 -9.49 7.48 12.85
CA PRO A 111 -9.10 8.34 11.75
C PRO A 111 -7.59 8.59 11.83
N PRO A 112 -6.89 8.63 10.69
CA PRO A 112 -5.47 8.97 10.69
C PRO A 112 -5.27 10.37 11.30
N PRO A 113 -4.14 10.61 11.98
CA PRO A 113 -3.84 11.94 12.50
C PRO A 113 -3.81 12.96 11.36
N LYS A 114 -4.21 14.19 11.67
CA LYS A 114 -4.10 15.29 10.70
C LYS A 114 -2.63 15.49 10.34
N ARG A 115 -2.31 15.34 9.06
CA ARG A 115 -0.98 15.59 8.49
C ARG A 115 -0.94 16.95 7.83
N SER A 116 0.22 17.60 7.87
CA SER A 116 0.47 18.83 7.12
C SER A 116 0.61 18.54 5.63
N VAL A 117 0.32 19.54 4.79
CA VAL A 117 0.55 19.47 3.33
C VAL A 117 2.01 19.14 3.02
N GLN A 118 2.96 19.66 3.81
CA GLN A 118 4.39 19.41 3.65
C GLN A 118 4.77 17.94 3.89
N GLU A 119 4.20 17.31 4.92
CA GLU A 119 4.44 15.89 5.23
C GLU A 119 3.90 15.00 4.11
N ILE A 120 2.67 15.28 3.66
CA ILE A 120 2.05 14.55 2.54
C ILE A 120 2.89 14.70 1.28
N ALA A 121 3.31 15.91 0.93
CA ALA A 121 4.13 16.17 -0.23
C ALA A 121 5.46 15.41 -0.17
N SER A 122 6.14 15.43 0.97
CA SER A 122 7.40 14.71 1.18
C SER A 122 7.24 13.20 1.02
N GLU A 123 6.17 12.62 1.56
CA GLU A 123 5.87 11.18 1.41
C GLU A 123 5.56 10.82 -0.05
N GLN A 124 4.73 11.61 -0.73
CA GLN A 124 4.35 11.35 -2.12
C GLN A 124 5.54 11.48 -3.08
N VAL A 125 6.39 12.48 -2.88
CA VAL A 125 7.62 12.67 -3.67
C VAL A 125 8.60 11.51 -3.43
N LYS A 126 8.84 11.14 -2.18
CA LYS A 126 9.70 9.99 -1.84
C LYS A 126 9.16 8.71 -2.47
N HIS A 127 7.86 8.47 -2.39
CA HIS A 127 7.23 7.30 -3.01
C HIS A 127 7.45 7.26 -4.52
N TRP A 128 7.20 8.37 -5.22
CA TRP A 128 7.45 8.44 -6.67
C TRP A 128 8.93 8.23 -7.02
N GLN A 129 9.87 8.82 -6.26
CA GLN A 129 11.31 8.61 -6.49
C GLN A 129 11.72 7.16 -6.27
N VAL A 130 11.13 6.47 -5.30
CA VAL A 130 11.33 5.03 -5.09
C VAL A 130 10.83 4.23 -6.28
N GLU A 131 9.61 4.51 -6.77
CA GLU A 131 9.05 3.84 -7.95
C GLU A 131 9.88 4.10 -9.22
N LYS A 132 10.35 5.33 -9.43
CA LYS A 132 11.30 5.68 -10.50
C LYS A 132 12.57 4.85 -10.40
N ALA A 133 13.22 4.83 -9.23
CA ALA A 133 14.45 4.08 -9.01
C ALA A 133 14.25 2.57 -9.21
N MET A 134 13.10 2.02 -8.78
CA MET A 134 12.74 0.62 -9.03
C MET A 134 12.56 0.34 -10.52
N PHE A 135 11.88 1.23 -11.24
CA PHE A 135 11.69 1.07 -12.67
C PHE A 135 13.01 1.17 -13.44
N GLU A 136 13.90 2.09 -13.07
CA GLU A 136 15.24 2.21 -13.65
C GLU A 136 16.10 0.96 -13.38
N GLU A 137 16.03 0.38 -12.18
CA GLU A 137 16.83 -0.82 -11.83
C GLU A 137 16.24 -2.11 -12.43
N PHE A 138 14.93 -2.29 -12.35
CA PHE A 138 14.29 -3.57 -12.65
C PHE A 138 13.50 -3.55 -13.94
N GLY A 139 12.98 -2.40 -14.38
CA GLY A 139 12.04 -2.26 -15.49
C GLY A 139 10.81 -3.16 -15.37
N GLY A 140 10.16 -3.46 -16.49
CA GLY A 140 9.01 -4.34 -16.57
C GLY A 140 7.73 -3.59 -16.97
N ALA A 141 6.59 -4.27 -16.86
CA ALA A 141 5.30 -3.71 -17.24
C ALA A 141 4.91 -2.52 -16.35
N VAL A 142 4.26 -1.54 -16.97
CA VAL A 142 3.66 -0.38 -16.31
C VAL A 142 2.18 -0.40 -16.64
N VAL A 143 1.34 -0.16 -15.64
CA VAL A 143 -0.12 -0.15 -15.80
C VAL A 143 -0.69 1.20 -15.41
N PHE A 144 -1.79 1.58 -16.05
CA PHE A 144 -2.51 2.78 -15.70
C PHE A 144 -3.38 2.58 -14.45
N ARG A 145 -3.30 3.51 -13.49
CA ARG A 145 -4.23 3.62 -12.35
C ARG A 145 -4.69 5.06 -12.19
N SER A 146 -5.94 5.29 -11.81
CA SER A 146 -6.52 6.64 -11.74
C SER A 146 -5.82 7.57 -10.75
N ASN A 147 -5.20 7.03 -9.69
CA ASN A 147 -4.45 7.78 -8.69
C ASN A 147 -2.93 7.84 -8.98
N THR A 148 -2.40 6.85 -9.70
CA THR A 148 -1.00 6.76 -10.11
C THR A 148 -0.99 6.36 -11.60
N PRO A 149 -1.03 7.34 -12.52
CA PRO A 149 -1.19 7.09 -13.95
C PRO A 149 -0.14 6.15 -14.55
N GLN A 150 1.03 6.03 -13.92
CA GLN A 150 2.07 5.07 -14.29
C GLN A 150 2.51 4.26 -13.07
N TYR A 151 1.91 3.09 -12.88
CA TYR A 151 2.27 2.18 -11.79
C TYR A 151 3.21 1.07 -12.30
N PRO A 152 4.48 1.02 -11.86
CA PRO A 152 5.49 0.10 -12.41
C PRO A 152 5.37 -1.32 -11.83
N VAL A 153 4.23 -1.98 -12.04
CA VAL A 153 3.89 -3.30 -11.47
C VAL A 153 4.95 -4.38 -11.73
N GLY A 154 5.62 -4.34 -12.88
CA GLY A 154 6.71 -5.25 -13.19
C GLY A 154 7.94 -5.06 -12.30
N ALA A 155 8.26 -3.81 -11.95
CA ALA A 155 9.37 -3.49 -11.06
C ALA A 155 9.06 -3.94 -9.63
N TYR A 156 7.82 -3.74 -9.16
CA TYR A 156 7.34 -4.29 -7.89
C TYR A 156 7.51 -5.81 -7.83
N ASN A 157 7.06 -6.54 -8.86
CA ASN A 157 7.19 -7.99 -8.91
C ASN A 157 8.66 -8.42 -8.74
N LYS A 158 9.57 -7.83 -9.52
CA LYS A 158 10.99 -8.15 -9.51
C LYS A 158 11.65 -7.84 -8.17
N LEU A 159 11.34 -6.70 -7.57
CA LEU A 159 11.83 -6.33 -6.24
C LEU A 159 11.34 -7.33 -5.18
N LEU A 160 10.04 -7.62 -5.13
CA LEU A 160 9.46 -8.58 -4.19
C LEU A 160 10.06 -9.97 -4.35
N LYS A 161 10.27 -10.44 -5.60
CA LYS A 161 10.92 -11.73 -5.89
C LYS A 161 12.39 -11.76 -5.49
N LYS A 162 13.11 -10.64 -5.60
CA LYS A 162 14.46 -10.51 -5.07
C LYS A 162 14.48 -10.67 -3.55
N TYR A 163 13.55 -10.02 -2.83
CA TYR A 163 13.45 -10.15 -1.38
C TYR A 163 13.08 -11.57 -0.94
N GLU A 164 12.20 -12.25 -1.69
CA GLU A 164 11.88 -13.65 -1.47
C GLU A 164 13.12 -14.55 -1.65
N LYS A 165 13.85 -14.38 -2.76
CA LYS A 165 15.07 -15.16 -3.05
C LYS A 165 16.17 -14.95 -2.00
N GLU A 166 16.27 -13.76 -1.43
CA GLU A 166 17.23 -13.42 -0.38
C GLU A 166 16.81 -13.88 1.03
N GLY A 167 15.63 -14.49 1.17
CA GLY A 167 15.08 -14.88 2.48
C GLY A 167 14.64 -13.68 3.33
N LYS A 168 14.55 -12.49 2.74
CA LYS A 168 14.05 -11.26 3.39
C LYS A 168 12.53 -11.18 3.39
N LEU A 169 11.86 -11.95 2.53
CA LEU A 169 10.41 -12.08 2.49
C LEU A 169 10.03 -13.55 2.40
N THR A 170 9.22 -14.02 3.34
CA THR A 170 8.57 -15.33 3.27
C THR A 170 7.10 -15.17 3.60
N ILE A 171 6.20 -15.70 2.76
CA ILE A 171 4.76 -15.77 3.05
C ILE A 171 4.43 -17.22 3.38
N ASN A 172 4.13 -17.49 4.64
CA ASN A 172 3.92 -18.85 5.16
C ASN A 172 2.49 -19.34 4.95
N ALA A 173 1.51 -18.42 4.95
CA ALA A 173 0.11 -18.74 4.73
C ALA A 173 -0.17 -18.94 3.22
N ALA A 174 -0.50 -20.17 2.82
CA ALA A 174 -0.68 -20.55 1.43
C ALA A 174 -1.83 -19.79 0.76
N GLU A 175 -2.91 -19.56 1.51
CA GLU A 175 -4.10 -18.82 1.11
C GLU A 175 -3.78 -17.36 0.74
N PHE A 176 -2.81 -16.72 1.39
CA PHE A 176 -2.42 -15.35 1.09
C PHE A 176 -1.34 -15.27 0.01
N SER A 177 -0.41 -16.21 -0.01
CA SER A 177 0.72 -16.22 -0.95
C SER A 177 0.26 -16.16 -2.41
N GLY A 178 -0.69 -17.02 -2.79
CA GLY A 178 -1.19 -17.07 -4.17
C GLY A 178 -1.89 -15.79 -4.61
N VAL A 179 -2.67 -15.17 -3.72
CA VAL A 179 -3.36 -13.90 -4.01
C VAL A 179 -2.36 -12.75 -4.08
N PHE A 180 -1.43 -12.69 -3.13
CA PHE A 180 -0.38 -11.66 -3.07
C PHE A 180 0.44 -11.63 -4.36
N TRP A 181 1.00 -12.77 -4.78
CA TRP A 181 1.85 -12.81 -5.97
C TRP A 181 1.10 -12.51 -7.26
N ARG A 182 -0.18 -12.93 -7.35
CA ARG A 182 -1.02 -12.65 -8.51
C ARG A 182 -1.26 -11.15 -8.71
N SER A 183 -1.31 -10.36 -7.65
CA SER A 183 -1.47 -8.89 -7.73
C SER A 183 -0.32 -8.18 -8.46
N PHE A 184 0.83 -8.84 -8.61
CA PHE A 184 2.01 -8.28 -9.27
C PHE A 184 2.40 -9.04 -10.55
N ALA A 185 1.68 -10.10 -10.93
CA ALA A 185 2.02 -10.97 -12.07
C ALA A 185 1.03 -10.78 -13.23
N PRO A 186 1.45 -11.06 -14.48
CA PRO A 186 0.56 -11.01 -15.63
C PRO A 186 -0.56 -12.09 -15.55
N PRO A 187 -1.68 -11.91 -16.28
CA PRO A 187 -1.96 -10.79 -17.18
C PRO A 187 -2.27 -9.48 -16.43
N TYR A 188 -1.76 -8.37 -16.97
CA TYR A 188 -2.00 -7.04 -16.41
C TYR A 188 -3.22 -6.39 -17.07
N THR A 189 -4.04 -5.74 -16.25
CA THR A 189 -5.12 -4.88 -16.76
C THR A 189 -4.56 -3.50 -17.04
N ALA A 190 -4.89 -2.92 -18.21
CA ALA A 190 -4.48 -1.58 -18.62
C ALA A 190 -2.95 -1.36 -18.64
N GLU A 191 -2.22 -2.34 -19.18
CA GLU A 191 -0.78 -2.19 -19.47
C GLU A 191 -0.55 -1.07 -20.50
N ILE A 192 0.41 -0.21 -20.19
CA ILE A 192 0.81 0.93 -21.03
C ILE A 192 1.89 0.42 -21.98
N ASP A 193 1.77 0.76 -23.27
CA ASP A 193 2.80 0.47 -24.25
C ASP A 193 4.14 1.09 -23.80
N PRO A 194 5.26 0.34 -23.79
CA PRO A 194 6.55 0.83 -23.30
C PRO A 194 7.01 2.16 -23.91
N GLN A 195 6.58 2.51 -25.13
CA GLN A 195 6.93 3.79 -25.76
C GLN A 195 6.28 5.03 -25.10
N TYR A 196 5.20 4.82 -24.34
CA TYR A 196 4.49 5.88 -23.61
C TYR A 196 4.84 5.92 -22.11
N VAL A 197 5.76 5.07 -21.68
CA VAL A 197 6.25 5.06 -20.30
C VAL A 197 7.36 6.09 -20.14
N ASP A 198 7.15 7.05 -19.23
CA ASP A 198 8.14 8.07 -18.91
C ASP A 198 8.13 8.38 -17.40
N PHE A 199 9.25 8.09 -16.74
CA PHE A 199 9.52 8.39 -15.33
C PHE A 199 10.52 9.55 -15.17
N SER A 200 10.77 10.35 -16.21
CA SER A 200 11.63 11.53 -16.13
C SER A 200 11.11 12.56 -15.13
N HIS A 201 9.78 12.72 -15.09
CA HIS A 201 9.06 13.62 -14.19
C HIS A 201 7.80 12.94 -13.65
N PRO A 202 7.31 13.32 -12.46
CA PRO A 202 6.01 12.87 -12.01
C PRO A 202 4.89 13.46 -12.88
N TRP A 203 3.75 12.78 -12.94
CA TRP A 203 2.60 13.23 -13.76
C TRP A 203 2.01 14.58 -13.34
N TRP A 204 2.31 15.02 -12.12
CA TRP A 204 1.90 16.31 -11.56
C TRP A 204 2.96 17.40 -11.67
N TYR A 205 4.08 17.13 -12.34
CA TYR A 205 5.14 18.12 -12.55
C TYR A 205 4.66 19.29 -13.41
#